data_AF-V3ZWG2-F1
#
_entry.id   AF-V3ZWG2-F1
#
_cell.length_a   1.000
_cell.length_b   1.000
_cell.length_c   1.000
_cell.angle_alpha   90.00
_cell.angle_beta   90.00
_cell.angle_gamma   90.00
#
_symmetry.space_group_name_H-M   'P 1'
#
loop_
_entity.id
_entity.type
_entity.pdbx_description
1 polymer ?
#
loop_
_entity_poly.entity_id
_entity_poly.type
_entity_poly.pdbx_seq_one_letter_code
_entity_poly.pdbx_strand_id
1 'polypeptide(L)'
;EFVTLEEFIEGNFSKYINNDGAVCNDNDQDVIDKAECLVYYSYLKSDKELAIVDIQGCGYYLCDPEIASKTAFLKDELLFTTGNLSESAINNFLDAHICKKFCQILDL
;
A
#
# COMPACT_ATOMS: atom_id res chain seq x y z
N GLU A 1 -5.82 -27.90 -10.35
CA GLU A 1 -5.36 -26.51 -10.44
C GLU A 1 -6.13 -25.71 -9.40
N PHE A 2 -5.49 -24.77 -8.73
CA PHE A 2 -6.12 -23.94 -7.72
C PHE A 2 -6.25 -22.52 -8.26
N VAL A 3 -7.39 -21.88 -7.98
CA VAL A 3 -7.68 -20.51 -8.42
C VAL A 3 -8.20 -19.71 -7.24
N THR A 4 -7.92 -18.41 -7.26
CA THR A 4 -8.57 -17.43 -6.38
C THR A 4 -9.74 -16.82 -7.16
N LEU A 5 -10.86 -16.58 -6.48
CA LEU A 5 -12.05 -15.96 -7.04
C LEU A 5 -12.42 -14.74 -6.20
N GLU A 6 -12.76 -13.64 -6.87
CA GLU A 6 -13.18 -12.39 -6.27
C GLU A 6 -14.31 -11.75 -7.08
N GLU A 7 -14.94 -10.74 -6.50
CA GLU A 7 -16.03 -10.02 -7.17
C GLU A 7 -15.48 -9.19 -8.35
N PHE A 8 -16.25 -9.11 -9.43
CA PHE A 8 -15.92 -8.21 -10.53
C PHE A 8 -16.16 -6.76 -10.09
N ILE A 9 -15.09 -5.95 -10.16
CA ILE A 9 -15.15 -4.52 -9.85
C ILE A 9 -15.32 -3.75 -11.15
N GLU A 10 -16.47 -3.09 -11.32
CA GLU A 10 -16.74 -2.23 -12.47
C GLU A 10 -16.01 -0.88 -12.32
N GLY A 11 -15.30 -0.45 -13.36
CA GLY A 11 -14.63 0.86 -13.39
C GLY A 11 -13.32 0.85 -14.16
N ASN A 12 -12.60 1.97 -14.08
CA ASN A 12 -11.25 2.06 -14.61
C ASN A 12 -10.27 1.63 -13.50
N PHE A 13 -9.51 0.59 -13.79
CA PHE A 13 -8.47 0.11 -12.90
C PHE A 13 -7.26 1.05 -12.94
N SER A 14 -6.80 1.45 -11.77
CA SER A 14 -5.63 2.30 -11.57
C SER A 14 -4.77 1.76 -10.44
N LYS A 15 -3.46 1.93 -10.58
CA LYS A 15 -2.50 1.74 -9.49
C LYS A 15 -2.16 3.11 -8.91
N TYR A 16 -2.34 3.26 -7.60
CA TYR A 16 -2.15 4.53 -6.89
C TYR A 16 -0.81 4.57 -6.16
N ILE A 17 -0.44 3.46 -5.52
CA ILE A 17 0.84 3.25 -4.85
C ILE A 17 1.39 1.94 -5.38
N ASN A 18 2.67 1.90 -5.74
CA ASN A 18 3.32 0.68 -6.19
C ASN A 18 3.88 -0.12 -5.00
N ASN A 19 4.24 -1.38 -5.21
CA ASN A 19 4.76 -2.25 -4.15
C ASN A 19 6.14 -1.82 -3.61
N ASP A 20 6.87 -0.97 -4.34
CA ASP A 20 8.12 -0.32 -3.91
C ASP A 20 7.90 0.97 -3.11
N GLY A 21 6.65 1.31 -2.79
CA GLY A 21 6.28 2.51 -2.03
C GLY A 21 6.13 3.78 -2.87
N ALA A 22 6.40 3.74 -4.18
CA ALA A 22 6.29 4.91 -5.03
C ALA A 22 4.83 5.27 -5.33
N VAL A 23 4.51 6.57 -5.29
CA VAL A 23 3.22 7.09 -5.76
C VAL A 23 3.18 7.02 -7.29
N CYS A 24 2.13 6.43 -7.83
CA CYS A 24 1.91 6.33 -9.27
C CYS A 24 1.21 7.58 -9.82
N ASN A 25 1.37 7.80 -11.13
CA ASN A 25 0.67 8.89 -11.83
C ASN A 25 -0.77 8.45 -12.12
N ASP A 26 -1.73 9.04 -11.39
CA ASP A 26 -3.16 8.95 -11.68
C ASP A 26 -3.80 10.35 -11.65
N ASN A 27 -4.97 10.50 -12.25
CA ASN A 27 -5.69 11.77 -12.34
C ASN A 27 -6.56 12.04 -11.11
N ASP A 28 -6.88 11.03 -10.30
CA ASP A 28 -7.69 11.19 -9.09
C ASP A 28 -6.83 11.45 -7.85
N GLN A 29 -6.51 12.73 -7.63
CA GLN A 29 -5.67 13.16 -6.51
C GLN A 29 -6.31 12.87 -5.14
N ASP A 30 -7.64 12.84 -5.03
CA ASP A 30 -8.31 12.57 -3.74
C ASP A 30 -8.14 11.09 -3.34
N VAL A 31 -8.21 10.18 -4.32
CA VAL A 31 -7.91 8.76 -4.10
C VAL A 31 -6.43 8.56 -3.77
N ILE A 32 -5.51 9.21 -4.48
CA ILE A 32 -4.06 9.13 -4.19
C ILE A 32 -3.78 9.62 -2.76
N ASP A 33 -4.32 10.76 -2.36
CA ASP A 33 -4.09 11.32 -1.02
C ASP A 33 -4.61 10.39 0.10
N LYS A 34 -5.71 9.67 -0.16
CA LYS A 34 -6.23 8.63 0.75
C LYS A 34 -5.34 7.38 0.74
N ALA A 35 -4.85 6.96 -0.43
CA ALA A 35 -3.97 5.81 -0.57
C ALA A 35 -2.64 6.03 0.17
N GLU A 36 -2.00 7.19 -0.01
CA GLU A 36 -0.81 7.56 0.76
C GLU A 36 -1.10 7.60 2.26
N CYS A 37 -2.24 8.17 2.66
CA CYS A 37 -2.65 8.18 4.05
C CYS A 37 -2.84 6.76 4.61
N LEU A 38 -3.40 5.82 3.84
CA LEU A 38 -3.56 4.42 4.23
C LEU A 38 -2.20 3.73 4.43
N VAL A 39 -1.23 3.96 3.53
CA VAL A 39 0.14 3.43 3.67
C VAL A 39 0.74 3.94 4.99
N TYR A 40 0.73 5.26 5.22
CA TYR A 40 1.30 5.84 6.44
C TYR A 40 0.56 5.42 7.72
N TYR A 41 -0.77 5.37 7.66
CA TYR A 41 -1.63 4.90 8.75
C TYR A 41 -1.27 3.47 9.14
N SER A 42 -1.18 2.56 8.17
CA SER A 42 -0.87 1.15 8.44
C SER A 42 0.54 0.97 9.04
N TYR A 43 1.49 1.79 8.61
CA TYR A 43 2.83 1.87 9.18
C TYR A 43 2.81 2.29 10.64
N LEU A 44 2.15 3.40 10.97
CA LEU A 44 2.09 3.86 12.36
C LEU A 44 1.27 2.91 13.25
N LYS A 45 0.15 2.39 12.72
CA LYS A 45 -0.77 1.55 13.48
C LYS A 45 -0.21 0.17 13.80
N SER A 46 0.74 -0.31 13.00
CA SER A 46 1.45 -1.57 13.22
C SER A 46 2.70 -1.42 14.10
N ASP A 47 2.86 -0.30 14.83
CA ASP A 47 4.08 0.03 15.57
C ASP A 47 5.33 0.01 14.68
N LYS A 48 5.18 0.43 13.41
CA LYS A 48 6.24 0.49 12.40
C LYS A 48 6.75 -0.88 11.93
N GLU A 49 5.96 -1.94 12.12
CA GLU A 49 6.35 -3.29 11.71
C GLU A 49 5.99 -3.61 10.25
N LEU A 50 4.99 -2.95 9.66
CA LEU A 50 4.62 -3.13 8.26
C LEU A 50 3.87 -1.92 7.68
N ALA A 51 3.85 -1.80 6.35
CA ALA A 51 2.99 -0.91 5.62
C ALA A 51 2.22 -1.69 4.54
N ILE A 52 0.94 -1.36 4.35
CA ILE A 52 0.15 -1.83 3.21
C ILE A 52 0.54 -0.98 2.01
N VAL A 53 1.02 -1.62 0.94
CA VAL A 53 1.46 -1.02 -0.31
C VAL A 53 0.75 -1.69 -1.49
N ASP A 54 1.18 -1.40 -2.71
CA ASP A 54 0.52 -1.83 -3.95
C ASP A 54 -0.99 -1.50 -3.98
N ILE A 55 -1.31 -0.26 -3.60
CA ILE A 55 -2.70 0.21 -3.52
C ILE A 55 -3.23 0.41 -4.95
N GLN A 56 -4.13 -0.47 -5.37
CA GLN A 56 -4.68 -0.49 -6.73
C GLN A 56 -6.14 -0.94 -6.74
N GLY A 57 -6.88 -0.56 -7.79
CA GLY A 57 -8.27 -0.92 -7.97
C GLY A 57 -9.06 0.11 -8.78
N CYS A 58 -10.38 0.14 -8.59
CA CYS A 58 -11.29 1.08 -9.26
C CYS A 58 -11.82 2.10 -8.26
N GLY A 59 -11.18 3.26 -8.18
CA GLY A 59 -11.54 4.33 -7.24
C GLY A 59 -11.33 3.89 -5.79
N TYR A 60 -12.43 3.74 -5.03
CA TYR A 60 -12.38 3.32 -3.62
C TYR A 60 -12.50 1.79 -3.43
N TYR A 61 -12.70 1.03 -4.51
CA TYR A 61 -12.72 -0.43 -4.47
C TYR A 61 -11.32 -0.94 -4.79
N LEU A 62 -10.60 -1.38 -3.77
CA LEU A 62 -9.22 -1.85 -3.87
C LEU A 62 -9.16 -3.38 -3.91
N CYS A 63 -8.18 -3.91 -4.63
CA CYS A 63 -7.87 -5.34 -4.68
C CYS A 63 -6.34 -5.54 -4.74
N ASP A 64 -5.90 -6.78 -4.55
CA ASP A 64 -4.49 -7.19 -4.66
C ASP A 64 -3.47 -6.28 -3.93
N PRO A 65 -3.65 -5.98 -2.63
CA PRO A 65 -2.63 -5.23 -1.90
C PRO A 65 -1.38 -6.06 -1.67
N GLU A 66 -0.25 -5.40 -1.50
CA GLU A 66 0.99 -6.01 -1.00
C GLU A 66 1.32 -5.51 0.40
N ILE A 67 2.14 -6.28 1.13
CA ILE A 67 2.59 -5.91 2.47
C ILE A 67 4.12 -5.78 2.45
N ALA A 68 4.60 -4.57 2.71
CA ALA A 68 6.00 -4.31 2.99
C ALA A 68 6.21 -4.42 4.50
N SER A 69 6.91 -5.46 4.96
CA SER A 69 7.20 -5.65 6.38
C SER A 69 8.64 -5.28 6.74
N LYS A 70 8.91 -5.01 8.01
CA LYS A 70 10.25 -4.68 8.51
C LYS A 70 11.34 -5.69 8.13
N THR A 71 10.97 -6.95 7.97
CA THR A 71 11.82 -8.01 7.40
C THR A 71 11.04 -8.76 6.32
N ALA A 72 11.73 -9.21 5.26
CA ALA A 72 11.13 -10.08 4.25
C ALA A 72 10.98 -11.54 4.74
N PHE A 73 11.78 -11.96 5.73
CA PHE A 73 11.82 -13.35 6.20
C PHE A 73 11.65 -13.45 7.71
N LEU A 74 10.98 -14.52 8.16
CA LEU A 74 10.92 -14.94 9.55
C LEU A 74 11.19 -16.44 9.63
N LYS A 75 12.24 -16.86 10.35
CA LYS A 75 12.63 -18.27 10.49
C LYS A 75 12.78 -18.98 9.13
N ASP A 76 13.45 -18.33 8.19
CA ASP A 76 13.68 -18.80 6.81
C ASP A 76 12.41 -18.92 5.94
N GLU A 77 11.25 -18.49 6.43
CA GLU A 77 10.01 -18.39 5.66
C GLU A 77 9.82 -16.97 5.14
N LEU A 78 9.48 -16.85 3.86
CA LEU A 78 9.11 -15.57 3.24
C LEU A 78 7.79 -15.09 3.84
N LEU A 79 7.76 -13.86 4.32
CA LEU A 79 6.53 -13.25 4.84
C LEU A 79 5.67 -12.71 3.70
N PHE A 80 4.38 -13.05 3.75
CA PHE A 80 3.36 -12.64 2.79
C PHE A 80 3.58 -13.21 1.39
N THR A 81 4.17 -12.45 0.47
CA THR A 81 4.32 -12.80 -0.94
C THR A 81 5.71 -12.40 -1.44
N THR A 82 6.02 -12.74 -2.69
CA THR A 82 7.24 -12.25 -3.36
C THR A 82 7.22 -10.74 -3.64
N GLY A 83 6.07 -10.09 -3.53
CA GLY A 83 5.91 -8.64 -3.64
C GLY A 83 6.33 -7.86 -2.38
N ASN A 84 6.62 -8.55 -1.27
CA ASN A 84 7.14 -7.96 -0.05
C ASN A 84 8.59 -7.49 -0.22
N LEU A 85 8.75 -6.23 -0.61
CA LEU A 85 10.06 -5.56 -0.71
C LEU A 85 10.59 -5.08 0.64
N SER A 86 9.90 -5.43 1.73
CA SER A 86 10.29 -5.17 3.10
C SER A 86 10.62 -3.70 3.41
N GLU A 87 11.62 -3.45 4.24
CA GLU A 87 12.00 -2.11 4.70
C GLU A 87 12.36 -1.16 3.54
N SER A 88 12.81 -1.68 2.39
CA SER A 88 13.13 -0.85 1.23
C SER A 88 11.91 -0.10 0.68
N ALA A 89 10.76 -0.76 0.57
CA ALA A 89 9.53 -0.11 0.12
C ALA A 89 8.98 0.88 1.15
N ILE A 90 9.10 0.56 2.44
CA ILE A 90 8.71 1.48 3.52
C ILE A 90 9.56 2.75 3.45
N ASN A 91 10.88 2.63 3.34
CA ASN A 91 11.78 3.77 3.28
C ASN A 91 11.54 4.63 2.03
N ASN A 92 11.40 4.00 0.86
CA ASN A 92 11.07 4.71 -0.37
C ASN A 92 9.79 5.54 -0.24
N PHE A 93 8.75 4.97 0.38
CA PHE A 93 7.51 5.70 0.66
C PHE A 93 7.75 6.85 1.63
N LEU A 94 8.39 6.61 2.78
CA LEU A 94 8.62 7.63 3.81
C LEU A 94 9.50 8.79 3.34
N ASP A 95 10.49 8.52 2.49
CA ASP A 95 11.37 9.54 1.92
C ASP A 95 10.63 10.51 0.98
N ALA A 96 9.57 10.04 0.33
CA ALA A 96 8.75 10.84 -0.57
C ALA A 96 7.47 11.40 0.07
N HIS A 97 6.96 10.76 1.13
CA HIS A 97 5.66 11.08 1.70
C HIS A 97 5.67 12.40 2.48
N ILE A 98 4.62 13.19 2.25
CA ILE A 98 4.32 14.39 3.02
C ILE A 98 2.89 14.25 3.52
N CYS A 99 2.67 14.35 4.83
CA CYS A 99 1.33 14.29 5.40
C CYS A 99 0.42 15.37 4.80
N LYS A 100 -0.70 14.94 4.20
CA LYS A 100 -1.73 15.80 3.59
C LYS A 100 -2.99 15.87 4.48
N LYS A 101 -4.08 16.35 3.89
CA LYS A 101 -5.40 16.53 4.52
C LYS A 101 -5.86 15.31 5.32
N PHE A 102 -5.76 14.10 4.76
CA PHE A 102 -6.29 12.90 5.44
C PHE A 102 -5.43 12.46 6.62
N CYS A 103 -4.10 12.57 6.54
CA CYS A 103 -3.21 12.32 7.69
C CYS A 103 -3.54 13.28 8.84
N GLN A 104 -3.79 14.55 8.54
CA GLN A 104 -4.18 15.56 9.54
C GLN A 104 -5.54 15.27 10.18
N ILE A 105 -6.52 14.81 9.39
CA ILE A 105 -7.85 14.40 9.91
C ILE A 105 -7.72 13.23 10.90
N LEU A 106 -6.77 12.33 10.65
CA LEU A 106 -6.53 11.15 11.46
C LEU A 106 -5.52 11.35 12.60
N ASP A 107 -4.94 12.56 12.73
CA ASP A 107 -3.91 12.91 13.72
C ASP A 107 -2.70 11.94 13.70
N LEU A 108 -2.18 11.70 12.48
CA LEU A 108 -1.04 10.82 12.19
C LEU A 108 0.32 11.53 12.26
#